data_AF-A0A8C8W4B7-F1
#
_entry.id   AF-A0A8C8W4B7-F1
#
_cell.length_a   1.000
_cell.length_b   1.000
_cell.length_c   1.000
_cell.angle_alpha   90.00
_cell.angle_beta   90.00
_cell.angle_gamma   90.00
#
_symmetry.space_group_name_H-M   'P 1'
#
loop_
_entity.id
_entity.type
_entity.pdbx_description
1 polymer ?
#
loop_
_entity_poly.entity_id
_entity_poly.type
_entity_poly.pdbx_seq_one_letter_code
_entity_poly.pdbx_strand_id
1 'polypeptide(L)'
;MRLQCEVEVLSRHLPVLGLKSRGKGVRAVVSLCQPPRRSELQPGAGAEPGSRACLLVSTRKDKQGTRYELKENVEQLFMKFVDEGKATIRLKEPPVDICLSKGSIWPS
;
A
#
# COMPACT_ATOMS: atom_id res chain seq x y z
N MET A 1 -0.71 -13.28 -0.90
CA MET A 1 -1.25 -12.82 -2.20
C MET A 1 -0.30 -11.77 -2.79
N ARG A 2 -0.06 -11.77 -4.11
CA ARG A 2 0.80 -10.78 -4.80
C ARG A 2 0.11 -10.32 -6.09
N LEU A 3 0.15 -9.02 -6.38
CA LEU A 3 -0.49 -8.38 -7.53
C LEU A 3 0.54 -7.53 -8.29
N GLN A 4 0.71 -7.79 -9.59
CA GLN A 4 1.48 -6.92 -10.47
C GLN A 4 0.57 -5.82 -11.01
N CYS A 5 0.88 -4.57 -10.71
CA CYS A 5 0.05 -3.42 -11.11
C CYS A 5 0.90 -2.16 -11.25
N GLU A 6 0.31 -1.11 -11.81
CA GLU A 6 0.84 0.24 -11.65
C GLU A 6 0.38 0.78 -10.30
N VAL A 7 1.32 1.41 -9.60
CA VAL A 7 1.09 2.00 -8.29
C VAL A 7 1.53 3.45 -8.32
N GLU A 8 0.64 4.35 -7.89
CA GLU A 8 0.96 5.74 -7.60
C GLU A 8 0.69 6.00 -6.12
N VAL A 9 1.70 6.53 -5.41
CA VAL A 9 1.57 6.92 -4.00
C VAL A 9 1.48 8.44 -3.95
N LEU A 10 0.34 8.95 -3.52
CA LEU A 10 0.04 10.37 -3.46
C LEU A 10 0.07 10.83 -2.00
N SER A 11 1.01 11.71 -1.65
CA SER A 11 0.99 12.34 -0.33
C SER A 11 -0.07 13.44 -0.28
N ARG A 12 -0.95 13.37 0.74
CA ARG A 12 -1.99 14.38 0.97
C ARG A 12 -1.43 15.72 1.44
N HIS A 13 -0.14 15.79 1.78
CA HIS A 13 0.55 17.04 2.08
C HIS A 13 0.99 17.81 0.81
N LEU A 14 1.10 17.15 -0.35
CA LEU A 14 1.58 17.80 -1.58
C LEU A 14 0.73 19.02 -1.96
N PRO A 15 -0.63 18.94 -2.01
CA PRO A 15 -1.45 20.08 -2.38
C PRO A 15 -1.31 21.26 -1.40
N VAL A 16 -1.17 20.96 -0.10
CA VAL A 16 -0.98 21.97 0.95
C VAL A 16 0.34 22.72 0.77
N LEU A 17 1.38 22.04 0.26
CA LEU A 17 2.68 22.62 -0.03
C LEU A 17 2.78 23.26 -1.42
N GLY A 18 1.68 23.32 -2.18
CA GLY A 18 1.69 23.80 -3.58
C GLY A 18 2.42 22.87 -4.55
N LEU A 19 2.71 21.63 -4.13
CA LEU A 19 3.41 20.62 -4.93
C LEU A 19 2.39 19.69 -5.61
N LYS A 20 2.76 19.16 -6.78
CA LYS A 20 1.99 18.15 -7.50
C LYS A 20 2.73 16.82 -7.49
N SER A 21 2.00 15.72 -7.49
CA SER A 21 2.61 14.40 -7.68
C SER A 21 3.22 14.32 -9.09
N ARG A 22 4.17 13.40 -9.29
CA ARG A 22 4.76 13.16 -10.61
C ARG A 22 3.75 12.61 -11.63
N GLY A 23 2.53 12.27 -11.22
CA GLY A 23 1.43 11.84 -12.10
C GLY A 23 1.71 10.57 -12.88
N LYS A 24 2.74 9.80 -12.49
CA LYS A 24 3.20 8.60 -13.20
C LYS A 24 3.20 7.43 -12.23
N GLY A 25 2.26 6.53 -12.42
CA GLY A 25 2.28 5.22 -11.78
C GLY A 25 3.56 4.47 -12.12
N VAL A 26 4.11 3.77 -11.13
CA VAL A 26 5.28 2.91 -11.31
C VAL A 26 4.83 1.46 -11.28
N ARG A 27 5.35 0.65 -12.20
CA ARG A 27 5.10 -0.79 -12.19
C ARG A 27 5.70 -1.41 -10.93
N ALA A 28 4.83 -1.99 -10.12
CA ALA A 28 5.17 -2.58 -8.83
C ALA A 28 4.50 -3.94 -8.62
N VAL A 29 5.01 -4.67 -7.65
CA VAL A 29 4.39 -5.85 -7.07
C VAL A 29 3.84 -5.43 -5.71
N VAL A 30 2.52 -5.52 -5.56
CA VAL A 30 1.83 -5.26 -4.30
C VAL A 30 1.55 -6.58 -3.61
N SER A 31 1.98 -6.74 -2.37
CA SER A 31 1.79 -7.96 -1.59
C SER A 31 1.08 -7.64 -0.28
N LEU A 32 0.14 -8.50 0.12
CA LEU A 32 -0.38 -8.50 1.48
C LEU A 32 0.50 -9.43 2.31
N CYS A 33 1.12 -8.86 3.34
CA CYS A 33 1.99 -9.56 4.27
C CYS A 33 1.37 -9.52 5.66
N GLN A 34 1.62 -10.58 6.43
CA GLN A 34 1.44 -10.57 7.87
C GLN A 34 2.85 -10.61 8.45
N PRO A 35 3.23 -9.71 9.38
CA PRO A 35 4.49 -9.85 10.09
C PRO A 35 4.47 -11.20 10.80
N PRO A 36 5.63 -11.90 10.83
CA PRO A 36 5.70 -13.18 11.52
C PRO A 36 5.22 -13.00 12.95
N ARG A 37 4.44 -13.97 13.44
CA ARG A 37 4.16 -14.10 14.87
C ARG A 37 5.51 -13.99 15.57
N ARG A 38 5.73 -12.96 16.40
CA ARG A 38 6.87 -13.00 17.32
C ARG A 38 6.70 -14.30 18.09
N SER A 39 7.66 -15.20 17.88
CA SER A 39 7.71 -16.53 18.48
C SER A 39 7.41 -16.44 19.97
N GLU A 40 6.74 -17.47 20.47
CA GLU A 40 6.15 -17.66 21.79
C GLU A 40 7.19 -17.67 22.94
N LEU A 41 7.96 -16.60 23.12
CA LEU A 41 9.06 -16.52 24.12
C LEU A 41 9.05 -15.26 25.00
N GLN A 42 7.93 -14.55 25.11
CA GLN A 42 7.75 -13.60 26.22
C GLN A 42 6.40 -13.80 26.91
N PRO A 43 6.35 -14.56 28.01
CA PRO A 43 5.21 -14.53 28.92
C PRO A 43 5.31 -13.23 29.73
N GLY A 44 4.40 -12.27 29.52
CA GLY A 44 4.33 -11.12 30.43
C GLY A 44 3.73 -9.81 29.94
N ALA A 45 3.20 -9.69 28.72
CA ALA A 45 2.49 -8.48 28.32
C ALA A 45 1.23 -8.85 27.55
N GLY A 46 0.07 -8.53 28.12
CA GLY A 46 -1.26 -8.75 27.54
C GLY A 46 -1.48 -7.94 26.26
N ALA A 47 -0.87 -8.38 25.16
CA ALA A 47 -1.03 -7.79 23.85
C ALA A 47 -1.86 -8.74 22.97
N GLU A 48 -3.09 -8.31 22.71
CA GLU A 48 -4.10 -8.97 21.87
C GLU A 48 -3.51 -9.59 20.59
N PRO A 49 -3.89 -10.83 20.23
CA PRO A 49 -3.41 -11.55 19.05
C PRO A 49 -4.05 -11.01 17.76
N GLY A 50 -3.81 -9.75 17.43
CA GLY A 50 -4.28 -9.12 16.20
C GLY A 50 -3.21 -9.17 15.11
N SER A 51 -3.35 -10.11 14.17
CA SER A 51 -2.56 -10.17 12.92
C SER A 51 -2.43 -8.78 12.28
N ARG A 52 -1.23 -8.18 12.34
CA ARG A 52 -0.98 -6.82 11.81
C ARG A 52 -0.85 -6.88 10.29
N ALA A 53 -1.95 -6.90 9.55
CA ALA A 53 -1.89 -6.89 8.09
C ALA A 53 -1.09 -5.67 7.57
N CYS A 54 -0.18 -5.90 6.63
CA CYS A 54 0.57 -4.84 5.96
C CYS A 54 0.58 -5.00 4.44
N LEU A 55 0.58 -3.87 3.75
CA LEU A 55 0.71 -3.76 2.31
C LEU A 55 2.17 -3.47 1.97
N LEU A 56 2.79 -4.34 1.19
CA LEU A 56 4.15 -4.14 0.68
C LEU A 56 4.09 -3.75 -0.79
N VAL A 57 4.65 -2.60 -1.13
CA VAL A 57 4.79 -2.12 -2.52
C VAL A 57 6.27 -2.22 -2.91
N SER A 58 6.61 -3.18 -3.76
CA SER A 58 7.98 -3.38 -4.25
C SER A 58 8.07 -3.04 -5.73
N THR A 59 9.10 -2.30 -6.15
CA THR A 59 9.33 -1.97 -7.56
C THR A 59 10.53 -2.73 -8.11
N ARG A 60 10.76 -2.71 -9.43
CA ARG A 60 11.99 -3.29 -10.00
C ARG A 60 13.27 -2.62 -9.48
N LYS A 61 13.19 -1.32 -9.17
CA LYS A 61 14.31 -0.52 -8.66
C LYS A 61 14.49 -0.70 -7.15
N ASP A 62 13.39 -0.88 -6.43
CA ASP A 62 13.38 -1.08 -4.98
C ASP A 62 12.74 -2.42 -4.61
N LYS A 63 13.60 -3.44 -4.47
CA LYS A 63 13.19 -4.81 -4.14
C LYS A 63 12.74 -4.96 -2.69
N GLN A 64 13.27 -4.14 -1.77
CA GLN A 64 12.86 -4.17 -0.37
C GLN A 64 11.43 -3.63 -0.23
N GLY A 65 11.07 -2.66 -1.06
CA GLY A 65 9.74 -2.09 -1.15
C GLY A 65 9.41 -1.19 0.04
N THR A 66 8.28 -0.49 -0.08
CA THR A 66 7.71 0.30 1.01
C THR A 66 6.58 -0.47 1.69
N ARG A 67 6.61 -0.53 3.02
CA ARG A 67 5.59 -1.20 3.83
C ARG A 67 4.62 -0.19 4.41
N TYR A 68 3.34 -0.50 4.33
CA TYR A 68 2.25 0.27 4.91
C TYR A 68 1.45 -0.62 5.85
N GLU A 69 1.30 -0.22 7.11
CA GLU A 69 0.42 -0.92 8.05
C GLU A 69 -1.04 -0.67 7.67
N LEU A 70 -1.86 -1.72 7.66
CA LEU A 70 -3.28 -1.61 7.28
C LEU A 70 -4.22 -1.65 8.49
N LYS A 71 -3.84 -2.39 9.54
CA LYS A 71 -4.67 -2.52 10.75
C LYS A 71 -4.88 -1.14 11.36
N GLU A 72 -6.15 -0.75 11.54
CA GLU A 72 -6.58 0.55 12.10
C GLU A 72 -6.13 1.81 11.34
N ASN A 73 -5.34 1.64 10.27
CA ASN A 73 -4.72 2.70 9.51
C ASN A 73 -5.40 2.98 8.16
N VAL A 74 -6.24 2.07 7.66
CA VAL A 74 -7.09 2.36 6.49
C VAL A 74 -8.16 3.36 6.91
N GLU A 75 -8.13 4.54 6.29
CA GLU A 75 -9.15 5.57 6.46
C GLU A 75 -10.33 5.31 5.51
N GLN A 76 -10.03 4.99 4.25
CA GLN A 76 -11.04 4.79 3.23
C GLN A 76 -10.54 3.89 2.09
N LEU A 77 -11.46 3.12 1.50
CA LEU A 77 -11.24 2.37 0.28
C LEU A 77 -12.11 2.93 -0.85
N PHE A 78 -11.49 3.23 -1.99
CA PHE A 78 -12.18 3.67 -3.20
C PHE A 78 -12.18 2.52 -4.22
N MET A 79 -13.34 1.90 -4.40
CA MET A 79 -13.51 0.72 -5.25
C MET A 79 -14.48 0.96 -6.41
N LYS A 80 -14.87 2.22 -6.68
CA LYS A 80 -15.83 2.57 -7.73
C LYS A 80 -15.48 2.00 -9.12
N PHE A 81 -14.17 1.85 -9.39
CA PHE A 81 -13.65 1.42 -10.68
C PHE A 81 -12.88 0.09 -10.57
N VAL A 82 -13.22 -0.74 -9.58
CA VAL A 82 -12.53 -2.02 -9.36
C VAL A 82 -12.68 -2.95 -10.57
N ASP A 83 -13.83 -2.90 -11.26
CA ASP A 83 -14.09 -3.68 -12.48
C ASP A 83 -13.21 -3.23 -13.66
N GLU A 84 -12.79 -1.96 -13.68
CA GLU A 84 -11.79 -1.45 -14.63
C GLU A 84 -10.35 -1.77 -14.20
N GLY A 85 -10.19 -2.43 -13.05
CA GLY A 85 -8.89 -2.72 -12.44
C GLY A 85 -8.25 -1.52 -11.74
N LYS A 86 -9.04 -0.55 -11.26
CA LYS A 86 -8.57 0.61 -10.50
C LYS A 86 -9.10 0.58 -9.08
N ALA A 87 -8.23 0.82 -8.11
CA ALA A 87 -8.62 0.95 -6.71
C ALA A 87 -7.69 1.93 -6.00
N THR A 88 -8.19 2.62 -4.97
CA THR A 88 -7.34 3.47 -4.13
C THR A 88 -7.53 3.12 -2.67
N ILE A 89 -6.42 2.99 -1.94
CA ILE A 89 -6.38 2.77 -0.50
C ILE A 89 -5.88 4.05 0.15
N ARG A 90 -6.70 4.68 0.99
CA ARG A 90 -6.31 5.86 1.76
C ARG A 90 -5.89 5.47 3.16
N LEU A 91 -4.71 5.91 3.55
CA LEU A 91 -4.14 5.66 4.88
C LEU A 91 -4.21 6.92 5.76
N LYS A 92 -4.35 6.69 7.06
CA LYS A 92 -4.25 7.74 8.07
C LYS A 92 -2.79 8.17 8.22
N GLU A 93 -1.88 7.22 8.40
CA GLU A 93 -0.45 7.45 8.63
C GLU A 93 0.45 6.49 7.80
N PRO A 94 1.38 7.00 6.98
CA PRO A 94 1.43 8.38 6.53
C PRO A 94 0.14 8.74 5.77
N PRO A 95 -0.27 10.02 5.74
CA PRO A 95 -1.50 10.45 5.07
C PRO A 95 -1.31 10.41 3.55
N VAL A 96 -1.38 9.21 2.99
CA VAL A 96 -1.16 8.92 1.56
C VAL A 96 -2.36 8.18 0.96
N ASP A 97 -2.57 8.43 -0.32
CA ASP A 97 -3.47 7.65 -1.17
C ASP A 97 -2.62 6.72 -2.05
N ILE A 98 -2.81 5.41 -1.91
CA ILE A 98 -2.15 4.38 -2.71
C ILE A 98 -3.11 4.00 -3.83
N CYS A 99 -2.87 4.54 -5.02
CA CYS A 99 -3.65 4.26 -6.22
C CYS A 99 -3.06 3.03 -6.93
N LEU A 100 -3.92 2.05 -7.18
CA LEU A 100 -3.64 0.82 -7.90
C LEU A 100 -4.38 0.89 -9.24
N SER A 101 -3.68 0.58 -10.32
CA SER A 101 -4.30 0.40 -11.64
C SER A 101 -3.76 -0.84 -12.32
N LYS A 102 -4.62 -1.51 -13.09
CA LYS A 102 -4.20 -2.53 -14.05
C LYS A 102 -3.17 -1.88 -14.97
N GLY A 103 -1.92 -2.35 -14.91
CA GLY A 103 -0.85 -1.80 -15.72
C GLY A 103 -1.22 -1.90 -17.19
N SER A 104 -1.26 -0.77 -17.88
CA SER A 104 -1.39 -0.74 -19.33
C SER A 104 -0.18 -1.47 -19.91
N ILE A 105 -0.42 -2.62 -20.54
CA ILE A 105 0.55 -3.26 -21.42
C ILE A 105 0.63 -2.33 -22.63
N TRP A 106 1.48 -1.31 -22.58
CA TRP A 106 1.93 -0.65 -23.79
C TRP A 106 2.96 -1.59 -24.42
N PRO A 107 2.69 -2.18 -25.60
CA PRO A 107 3.74 -2.85 -26.33
C PRO A 107 4.76 -1.77 -26.71
N SER A 108 6.00 -1.97 -26.28
CA SER A 108 7.14 -1.16 -26.71
C SER A 108 7.44 -1.42 -28.17
#